data_AF-A0A3B9EFC6-F1
#
_entry.id   AF-A0A3B9EFC6-F1
#
_cell.length_a   1.000
_cell.length_b   1.000
_cell.length_c   1.000
_cell.angle_alpha   90.00
_cell.angle_beta   90.00
_cell.angle_gamma   90.00
#
_symmetry.space_group_name_H-M   'P 1'
#
loop_
_entity.id
_entity.type
_entity.pdbx_description
1 polymer ?
#
loop_
_entity_poly.entity_id
_entity_poly.type
_entity_poly.pdbx_seq_one_letter_code
_entity_poly.pdbx_strand_id
1 'polypeptide(L)' 'YTDYVYFFQAAGVVLLIAMIGAIVLTLRHRPGVHRQDLAAQANRERAKAVEIKSVTTGQGVTPEELL' A
#
# COMPACT_ATOMS: atom_id res chain seq x y z
N TYR A 1 5.50 -16.34 -45.67
CA TYR A 1 5.66 -15.34 -44.60
C TYR A 1 6.76 -14.30 -44.91
N THR A 2 6.97 -13.93 -46.17
CA THR A 2 8.17 -13.17 -46.58
C THR A 2 7.86 -11.74 -47.00
N ASP A 3 6.75 -11.50 -47.72
CA ASP A 3 6.52 -10.19 -48.33
C ASP A 3 5.82 -9.18 -47.39
N TYR A 4 5.12 -9.66 -46.36
CA TYR A 4 4.33 -8.82 -45.43
C TYR A 4 4.73 -8.97 -43.97
N VAL A 5 5.89 -9.58 -43.69
CA VAL A 5 6.34 -9.82 -42.30
C VAL A 5 6.49 -8.51 -41.51
N TYR A 6 6.92 -7.43 -42.17
CA TYR A 6 7.05 -6.12 -41.55
C TYR A 6 5.71 -5.51 -41.16
N PHE A 7 4.68 -5.63 -42.00
CA PHE A 7 3.33 -5.15 -41.66
C PHE A 7 2.72 -5.97 -40.52
N PHE A 8 2.95 -7.28 -40.50
CA PHE A 8 2.52 -8.14 -39.41
C PHE A 8 3.20 -7.77 -38.08
N GLN A 9 4.51 -7.54 -38.09
CA GLN A 9 5.24 -7.08 -36.91
C GLN A 9 4.78 -5.68 -36.46
N ALA A 10 4.58 -4.75 -37.39
CA ALA A 10 4.08 -3.41 -37.07
C ALA A 10 2.69 -3.47 -36.42
N ALA A 11 1.78 -4.30 -36.94
CA ALA A 11 0.47 -4.53 -36.32
C ALA A 11 0.59 -5.11 -34.90
N GLY A 12 1.55 -6.01 -34.67
CA GLY A 12 1.85 -6.53 -33.32
C GLY A 12 2.29 -5.44 -32.34
N VAL A 13 3.16 -4.53 -32.78
CA VAL A 13 3.60 -3.38 -31.97
C VAL A 13 2.43 -2.45 -31.65
N VAL A 14 1.57 -2.17 -32.63
CA VAL A 14 0.37 -1.35 -32.44
C VAL A 14 -0.56 -1.98 -31.40
N LEU A 15 -0.81 -3.29 -31.49
CA LEU A 15 -1.66 -4.00 -30.53
C LEU A 15 -1.07 -3.97 -29.11
N LEU A 16 0.26 -4.14 -28.98
CA LEU A 16 0.93 -4.07 -27.68
C LEU A 16 0.76 -2.69 -27.03
N ILE A 17 1.01 -1.63 -27.79
CA ILE A 17 0.85 -0.26 -27.31
C ILE A 17 -0.61 0.03 -26.95
N ALA A 18 -1.56 -0.43 -27.76
CA ALA A 18 -2.98 -0.26 -27.50
C ALA A 18 -3.42 -0.90 -26.18
N MET A 19 -2.96 -2.12 -25.87
CA MET A 19 -3.25 -2.79 -24.60
C MET A 19 -2.68 -2.02 -23.41
N ILE A 20 -1.43 -1.56 -23.50
CA ILE A 20 -0.80 -0.75 -22.44
C ILE A 20 -1.60 0.55 -22.24
N GLY A 21 -1.95 1.24 -23.33
CA GLY A 21 -2.73 2.46 -23.29
C GLY A 21 -4.09 2.27 -22.62
N ALA A 22 -4.83 1.20 -22.98
CA ALA A 22 -6.13 0.90 -22.40
C ALA A 22 -6.06 0.66 -20.87
N ILE A 23 -5.05 -0.07 -20.41
CA ILE A 23 -4.85 -0.34 -18.97
C ILE A 23 -4.50 0.97 -18.25
N VAL A 24 -3.54 1.73 -18.73
CA VAL A 24 -3.07 2.95 -18.05
C VAL A 24 -4.16 4.02 -18.02
N LEU A 25 -4.94 4.16 -19.09
CA LEU A 25 -6.03 5.15 -19.15
C LEU A 25 -7.20 4.81 -18.22
N THR A 26 -7.45 3.51 -17.99
CA THR A 26 -8.52 3.06 -17.08
C THR A 26 -8.03 2.82 -15.66
N LEU A 27 -6.71 2.85 -15.41
CA LEU A 27 -6.13 2.70 -14.08
C LEU A 27 -6.49 3.90 -13.20
N ARG A 28 -7.52 3.73 -12.37
CA ARG A 28 -7.96 4.73 -11.42
C ARG A 28 -7.20 4.61 -10.11
N HIS A 29 -6.51 5.68 -9.70
CA HIS A 29 -5.98 5.81 -8.36
C HIS A 29 -7.14 6.02 -7.37
N ARG A 30 -7.19 5.22 -6.30
CA ARG A 30 -8.17 5.40 -5.23
C ARG A 30 -7.56 6.30 -4.14
N PRO A 31 -7.96 7.58 -4.05
CA PRO A 31 -7.54 8.43 -2.94
C PRO A 31 -8.15 7.87 -1.64
N GLY A 32 -7.35 7.81 -0.57
CA GLY A 32 -7.79 7.28 0.73
C GLY A 32 -7.37 5.83 1.03
N VAL A 33 -6.62 5.17 0.13
CA VAL A 33 -5.97 3.91 0.50
C VAL A 33 -4.81 4.22 1.45
N HIS A 34 -4.99 3.89 2.72
CA HIS A 34 -3.92 3.97 3.72
C HIS A 34 -2.79 3.03 3.29
N ARG A 35 -1.68 3.60 2.83
CA ARG A 35 -0.45 2.85 2.58
C ARG A 35 0.25 2.67 3.92
N GLN A 36 0.50 1.44 4.30
CA GLN A 36 1.31 1.15 5.48
C GLN A 36 2.77 1.50 5.16
N ASP A 37 3.41 2.23 6.06
CA ASP A 37 4.86 2.36 6.09
C ASP A 37 5.42 1.26 7.00
N LEU A 38 5.93 0.20 6.38
CA LEU A 38 6.51 -0.94 7.08
C LEU A 38 7.72 -0.54 7.92
N ALA A 39 8.53 0.41 7.44
CA ALA A 39 9.72 0.86 8.15
C ALA A 39 9.35 1.65 9.41
N ALA A 40 8.32 2.49 9.33
CA ALA A 40 7.79 3.21 10.48
C ALA A 40 7.09 2.28 11.49
N GLN A 41 6.45 1.21 11.03
CA GLN A 41 5.80 0.22 11.91
C GLN A 41 6.81 -0.70 12.60
N ALA A 42 7.80 -1.21 11.88
CA ALA A 42 8.78 -2.15 12.40
C ALA A 42 9.76 -1.50 13.39
N ASN A 43 10.14 -0.23 13.13
CA ASN A 43 11.08 0.51 13.99
C ASN A 43 10.37 1.32 15.09
N ARG A 44 9.09 1.05 15.39
CA ARG A 44 8.38 1.75 16.45
C ARG A 44 9.00 1.43 17.80
N GLU A 45 9.51 2.46 18.48
CA GLU A 45 10.09 2.32 19.82
C GLU A 45 9.03 1.86 20.83
N ARG A 46 9.38 0.85 21.66
CA ARG A 46 8.49 0.36 22.73
C ARG A 46 8.08 1.45 23.72
N ALA A 47 8.95 2.42 23.97
CA ALA A 47 8.68 3.56 24.85
C ALA A 47 7.51 4.44 24.36
N LYS A 48 7.20 4.43 23.06
CA LYS A 48 6.04 5.14 22.47
C LYS A 48 4.79 4.27 22.35
N ALA A 49 4.86 3.00 22.75
CA ALA A 49 3.80 2.02 22.54
C ALA A 49 3.12 1.58 23.83
N VAL A 50 3.83 1.61 24.96
CA VAL A 50 3.31 1.13 26.24
C VAL A 50 3.76 2.07 27.35
N GLU A 51 2.80 2.58 28.12
CA GLU A 51 3.05 3.28 29.38
C GLU A 51 2.85 2.30 30.53
N ILE A 52 3.89 2.10 31.34
CA ILE A 52 3.81 1.22 32.52
C ILE A 52 3.39 2.09 33.71
N LYS A 53 2.09 2.12 34.00
CA LYS A 53 1.56 2.72 35.23
C LYS A 53 1.64 1.69 36.36
N SER A 54 2.39 1.99 37.42
CA SER A 54 2.48 1.14 38.62
C SER A 54 1.27 1.41 39.51
N VAL A 55 0.43 0.40 39.72
CA VAL A 55 -0.73 0.48 40.62
C VAL A 55 -0.49 -0.33 41.89
N THR A 56 -0.97 0.19 43.02
CA THR A 56 -0.88 -0.46 44.34
C THR A 56 -1.69 -1.76 44.34
N THR A 57 -1.09 -2.87 44.77
CA THR A 57 -1.73 -4.19 44.78
C THR A 57 -2.99 -4.17 45.65
N GLY A 58 -4.15 -4.51 45.05
CA GLY A 58 -5.43 -4.57 45.75
C GLY A 58 -6.37 -3.37 45.51
N GLN A 59 -5.94 -2.34 44.78
CA GLN A 59 -6.83 -1.27 44.31
C GLN A 59 -7.17 -1.52 42.83
N GLY A 60 -8.47 -1.63 42.52
CA GLY A 60 -8.92 -1.68 41.13
C GLY A 60 -8.65 -0.34 40.44
N VAL A 61 -8.19 -0.39 39.20
CA VAL A 61 -7.91 0.83 38.42
C VAL A 61 -9.21 1.41 37.90
N THR A 62 -9.45 2.69 38.16
CA THR A 62 -10.61 3.38 37.58
C THR A 62 -10.28 3.90 36.18
N PRO A 63 -11.24 3.94 35.23
CA PRO A 63 -10.97 4.37 33.85
C PRO A 63 -10.38 5.79 33.74
N GLU A 64 -10.65 6.66 34.73
CA GLU A 64 -10.15 8.03 34.79
C GLU A 64 -8.64 8.12 35.09
N GLU A 65 -8.07 7.13 35.79
CA GLU A 65 -6.63 7.05 36.10
C GLU A 65 -5.78 6.55 34.92
N LEU A 66 -6.43 5.98 33.90
CA LEU A 66 -5.80 5.42 32.69
C LEU A 66 -5.73 6.41 31.52
N LEU A 67 -6.48 7.52 31.57
CA LEU A 67 -6.36 8.64 30.63
C LEU A 67 -5.12 9.50 30.93
#